data_AF-A0A2U0S4B0-F1
#
_entry.id   AF-A0A2U0S4B0-F1
#
_cell.length_a   1.000
_cell.length_b   1.000
_cell.length_c   1.000
_cell.angle_alpha   90.00
_cell.angle_beta   90.00
_cell.angle_gamma   90.00
#
_symmetry.space_group_name_H-M   'P 1'
#
loop_
_entity.id
_entity.type
_entity.pdbx_description
1 polymer ?
#
loop_
_entity_poly.entity_id
_entity_poly.type
_entity_poly.pdbx_seq_one_letter_code
_entity_poly.pdbx_strand_id
1 'polypeptide(L)'
;GINWVLWAGISLIVSNLFGENVGQWNSYFVIIGHAFIVTAVYTLISALIFTSLPILSMPIDPDLQIIAFGELWLPNTSYQIGTIILWAGEVWVAALTAVVIRLIKDIPWGKAGTIAAIAFGVRFVLRFFFGM
;
A
#
# COMPACT_ATOMS: atom_id res chain seq x y z
N GLY A 1 0.47 2.17 11.85
CA GLY A 1 1.23 1.16 12.62
C GLY A 1 0.88 -0.27 12.24
N ILE A 2 -0.40 -0.65 12.32
CA ILE A 2 -0.89 -2.05 12.23
C ILE A 2 -0.94 -2.67 10.82
N ASN A 3 -0.96 -1.85 9.75
CA ASN A 3 -1.19 -2.32 8.38
C ASN A 3 -0.09 -3.28 7.84
N TRP A 4 1.16 -3.12 8.28
CA TRP A 4 2.32 -3.93 7.83
C TRP A 4 2.34 -5.34 8.41
N VAL A 5 1.95 -5.48 9.68
CA VAL A 5 1.90 -6.77 10.38
C VAL A 5 0.77 -7.62 9.81
N LEU A 6 -0.38 -7.01 9.53
CA LEU A 6 -1.49 -7.66 8.82
C LEU A 6 -1.07 -8.13 7.43
N TRP A 7 -0.32 -7.31 6.70
CA TRP A 7 0.13 -7.66 5.36
C TRP A 7 1.09 -8.85 5.32
N ALA A 8 2.03 -8.90 6.27
CA ALA A 8 2.91 -10.04 6.45
C ALA A 8 2.12 -11.31 6.79
N GLY A 9 1.15 -11.21 7.70
CA GLY A 9 0.28 -12.32 8.09
C GLY A 9 -0.59 -12.86 6.94
N ILE A 10 -1.20 -11.96 6.15
CA ILE A 10 -2.00 -12.34 4.97
C ILE A 10 -1.12 -13.05 3.94
N SER A 11 0.06 -12.51 3.66
CA SER A 11 1.00 -13.12 2.71
C SER A 11 1.40 -14.53 3.14
N LEU A 12 1.55 -14.74 4.46
CA LEU A 12 1.82 -16.04 5.10
C LEU A 12 0.69 -17.05 4.89
N ILE A 13 -0.55 -16.62 5.15
CA ILE A 13 -1.73 -17.47 4.99
C ILE A 13 -1.93 -17.83 3.52
N VAL A 14 -1.83 -16.85 2.62
CA VAL A 14 -2.00 -17.06 1.18
C VAL A 14 -0.92 -18.01 0.65
N SER A 15 0.36 -17.81 1.00
CA SER A 15 1.42 -18.71 0.52
C SER A 15 1.24 -20.16 1.00
N ASN A 16 0.84 -20.36 2.26
CA ASN A 16 0.55 -21.69 2.79
C ASN A 16 -0.64 -22.34 2.08
N LEU A 17 -1.65 -21.55 1.68
CA LEU A 17 -2.79 -22.02 0.89
C LEU A 17 -2.38 -22.59 -0.46
N PHE A 18 -1.32 -22.05 -1.06
CA PHE A 18 -0.77 -22.51 -2.33
C PHE A 18 0.21 -23.69 -2.20
N GLY A 19 0.36 -24.27 -0.99
CA GLY A 19 1.31 -25.34 -0.71
C GLY A 19 2.77 -24.87 -0.69
N GLU A 20 3.00 -23.58 -0.83
CA GLU A 20 4.32 -22.96 -0.78
C GLU A 20 4.66 -22.64 0.67
N ASN A 21 5.25 -23.61 1.38
CA ASN A 21 5.77 -23.43 2.74
C ASN A 21 6.95 -22.44 2.70
N VAL A 22 6.71 -21.11 2.75
CA VAL A 22 7.75 -20.06 2.62
C VAL A 22 8.79 -20.09 3.74
N GLY A 23 8.70 -21.07 4.63
CA GLY A 23 9.73 -21.38 5.61
C GLY A 23 9.77 -20.34 6.72
N GLN A 24 10.83 -20.43 7.51
CA GLN A 24 11.03 -19.76 8.78
C GLN A 24 10.87 -18.22 8.67
N TRP A 25 10.39 -17.61 9.76
CA TRP A 25 10.11 -16.17 9.95
C TRP A 25 11.13 -15.18 9.34
N ASN A 26 12.39 -15.57 9.13
CA ASN A 26 13.44 -14.75 8.51
C ASN A 26 13.10 -14.24 7.11
N SER A 27 12.49 -15.06 6.25
CA SER A 27 12.09 -14.65 4.90
C SER A 27 11.04 -13.53 4.91
N TYR A 28 10.19 -13.53 5.94
CA TYR A 28 9.14 -12.53 6.13
C TYR A 28 9.66 -11.22 6.72
N PHE A 29 10.75 -11.23 7.50
CA PHE A 29 11.42 -10.00 7.93
C PHE A 29 11.94 -9.18 6.75
N VAL A 30 12.37 -9.84 5.67
CA VAL A 30 12.77 -9.15 4.43
C VAL A 30 11.56 -8.47 3.79
N ILE A 31 10.44 -9.18 3.66
CA ILE A 31 9.17 -8.66 3.12
C ILE A 31 8.66 -7.47 3.96
N ILE A 32 8.63 -7.62 5.29
CA ILE A 32 8.22 -6.60 6.26
C ILE A 32 9.15 -5.38 6.19
N GLY A 33 10.47 -5.59 6.17
CA GLY A 33 11.45 -4.52 6.11
C GLY A 33 11.35 -3.71 4.81
N HIS A 34 11.16 -4.38 3.68
CA HIS A 34 11.00 -3.69 2.38
C HIS A 34 9.69 -2.92 2.30
N ALA A 35 8.57 -3.52 2.73
CA ALA A 35 7.29 -2.83 2.77
C ALA A 35 7.35 -1.61 3.71
N PHE A 36 8.05 -1.73 4.84
CA PHE A 36 8.27 -0.62 5.77
C PHE A 36 9.08 0.52 5.14
N ILE A 37 10.20 0.21 4.48
CA ILE A 37 11.04 1.22 3.81
C ILE A 37 10.27 1.92 2.69
N VAL A 38 9.61 1.16 1.82
CA VAL A 38 8.81 1.72 0.72
C VAL A 38 7.73 2.66 1.26
N THR A 39 7.11 2.27 2.36
CA THR A 39 6.12 3.09 3.05
C THR A 39 6.68 4.37 3.59
N ALA A 40 7.79 4.28 4.32
CA ALA A 40 8.45 5.47 4.83
C ALA A 40 8.79 6.43 3.68
N VAL A 41 9.33 5.90 2.57
CA VAL A 41 9.70 6.68 1.39
C VAL A 41 8.49 7.34 0.74
N TYR A 42 7.46 6.58 0.35
CA TYR A 42 6.30 7.20 -0.31
C TYR A 42 5.54 8.13 0.64
N THR A 43 5.47 7.84 1.94
CA THR A 43 4.80 8.70 2.91
C THR A 43 5.55 10.02 3.08
N LEU A 44 6.90 9.98 3.13
CA LEU A 44 7.72 11.19 3.16
C LEU A 44 7.56 12.02 1.89
N ILE A 45 7.59 11.39 0.73
CA ILE A 45 7.41 12.08 -0.56
C ILE A 45 6.01 12.68 -0.65
N SER A 46 4.97 11.91 -0.32
CA SER A 46 3.59 12.41 -0.30
C SER A 46 3.42 13.54 0.71
N ALA A 47 4.01 13.45 1.90
CA ALA A 47 3.95 14.51 2.90
C ALA A 47 4.58 15.81 2.37
N LEU A 48 5.75 15.72 1.74
CA LEU A 48 6.41 16.86 1.10
C LEU A 48 5.52 17.48 0.01
N ILE A 49 4.90 16.67 -0.83
CA ILE A 49 3.99 17.15 -1.89
C ILE A 49 2.73 17.78 -1.30
N PHE A 50 2.19 17.25 -0.20
CA PHE A 50 1.04 17.86 0.44
C PHE A 50 1.36 19.15 1.20
N THR A 51 2.62 19.44 1.50
CA THR A 51 3.00 20.76 2.06
C THR A 51 2.77 21.92 1.09
N SER A 52 2.71 21.66 -0.22
CA SER A 52 2.37 22.68 -1.22
C SER A 52 0.88 22.87 -1.45
N LEU A 53 0.01 22.15 -0.72
CA LEU A 53 -1.43 22.37 -0.80
C LEU A 53 -1.83 23.66 -0.08
N PRO A 54 -2.80 24.41 -0.63
CA PRO A 54 -3.36 25.56 0.05
C PRO A 54 -4.06 25.11 1.34
N ILE A 55 -3.82 25.84 2.42
CA ILE A 55 -4.46 25.61 3.72
C ILE A 55 -5.97 25.74 3.52
N LEU A 56 -6.70 24.65 3.74
CA LEU A 56 -8.16 24.66 3.72
C LEU A 56 -8.63 25.24 5.07
N SER A 57 -9.18 26.44 5.07
CA SER A 57 -9.97 26.94 6.20
C SER A 57 -11.25 26.12 6.23
N MET A 58 -11.24 24.98 6.95
CA MET A 58 -12.36 24.03 7.00
C MET A 58 -13.62 24.73 7.51
N PRO A 59 -14.59 25.05 6.64
CA PRO A 59 -15.85 25.61 7.07
C PRO A 59 -16.58 24.55 7.91
N ILE A 60 -17.29 24.93 8.97
CA ILE A 60 -18.04 23.96 9.79
C ILE A 60 -19.20 23.34 8.96
N ASP A 61 -19.66 24.07 7.95
CA ASP A 61 -20.70 23.66 7.01
C ASP A 61 -20.16 22.58 6.03
N PRO A 62 -20.76 21.37 6.00
CA PRO A 62 -20.37 20.27 5.13
C PRO A 62 -20.44 20.61 3.63
N ASP A 63 -21.40 21.42 3.20
CA ASP A 63 -21.57 21.76 1.79
C ASP A 63 -20.45 22.67 1.31
N LEU A 64 -20.05 23.63 2.16
CA LEU A 64 -18.90 24.49 1.92
C LEU A 64 -17.57 23.74 1.96
N GLN A 65 -17.44 22.67 2.76
CA GLN A 65 -16.27 21.79 2.72
C GLN A 65 -16.14 21.06 1.38
N ILE A 66 -17.24 20.50 0.87
CA ILE A 66 -17.26 19.77 -0.41
C ILE A 66 -16.86 20.71 -1.55
N ILE A 67 -17.39 21.93 -1.56
CA ILE A 67 -17.07 22.95 -2.57
C ILE A 67 -15.59 23.35 -2.47
N ALA A 68 -15.11 23.68 -1.27
CA ALA A 68 -13.71 24.07 -1.07
C ALA A 68 -12.75 22.94 -1.49
N PHE A 69 -13.06 21.70 -1.18
CA PHE A 69 -12.27 20.55 -1.61
C PHE A 69 -12.28 20.38 -3.15
N GLY A 70 -13.47 20.50 -3.75
CA GLY A 70 -13.69 20.41 -5.20
C GLY A 70 -12.95 21.46 -6.00
N GLU A 71 -12.86 22.69 -5.48
CA GLU A 71 -12.25 23.81 -6.20
C GLU A 71 -10.77 24.03 -5.89
N LEU A 72 -10.33 23.79 -4.64
CA LEU A 72 -8.95 24.09 -4.23
C LEU A 72 -8.01 22.89 -4.29
N TRP A 73 -8.49 21.68 -4.00
CA TRP A 73 -7.63 20.50 -3.87
C TRP A 73 -7.74 19.57 -5.08
N LEU A 74 -8.94 19.27 -5.56
CA LEU A 74 -9.16 18.39 -6.71
C LEU A 74 -8.41 18.79 -8.01
N PRO A 75 -8.38 20.08 -8.41
CA PRO A 75 -7.61 20.51 -9.58
C PRO A 75 -6.13 20.75 -9.29
N ASN A 76 -5.69 20.69 -8.02
CA ASN A 76 -4.31 20.95 -7.66
C ASN A 76 -3.41 19.78 -8.07
N THR A 77 -2.38 20.07 -8.87
CA THR A 77 -1.41 19.08 -9.32
C THR A 77 -0.71 18.38 -8.16
N SER A 78 -0.48 19.07 -7.04
CA SER A 78 0.11 18.47 -5.83
C SER A 78 -0.81 17.40 -5.24
N TYR A 79 -2.12 17.64 -5.22
CA TYR A 79 -3.10 16.67 -4.76
C TYR A 79 -3.14 15.43 -5.66
N GLN A 80 -3.16 15.65 -6.98
CA GLN A 80 -3.17 14.58 -7.98
C GLN A 80 -1.89 13.74 -7.95
N ILE A 81 -0.72 14.39 -7.92
CA ILE A 81 0.57 13.69 -7.84
C ILE A 81 0.69 12.95 -6.50
N GLY A 82 0.32 13.60 -5.40
CA GLY A 82 0.36 13.00 -4.06
C GLY A 82 -0.51 11.75 -3.97
N THR A 83 -1.73 11.79 -4.53
CA THR A 83 -2.62 10.62 -4.60
C THR A 83 -2.08 9.53 -5.52
N ILE A 84 -1.55 9.86 -6.70
CA ILE A 84 -0.93 8.86 -7.59
C ILE A 84 0.25 8.16 -6.89
N ILE A 85 1.09 8.89 -6.16
CA ILE A 85 2.24 8.32 -5.45
C ILE A 85 1.79 7.35 -4.34
N LEU A 86 0.70 7.67 -3.63
CA LEU A 86 0.13 6.75 -2.65
C LEU A 86 -0.32 5.44 -3.30
N TRP A 87 -1.06 5.51 -4.41
CA TRP A 87 -1.50 4.33 -5.15
C TRP A 87 -0.31 3.55 -5.76
N ALA A 88 0.66 4.26 -6.32
CA ALA A 88 1.88 3.65 -6.87
C ALA A 88 2.69 2.93 -5.80
N GLY A 89 2.78 3.49 -4.58
CA GLY A 89 3.42 2.86 -3.43
C GLY A 89 2.78 1.52 -3.08
N GLU A 90 1.45 1.44 -3.12
CA GLU A 90 0.72 0.19 -2.85
C GLU A 90 0.98 -0.89 -3.91
N VAL A 91 1.00 -0.50 -5.19
CA VAL A 91 1.36 -1.41 -6.30
C VAL A 91 2.82 -1.86 -6.20
N TRP A 92 3.72 -0.96 -5.79
CA TRP A 92 5.14 -1.27 -5.60
C TRP A 92 5.37 -2.31 -4.50
N VAL A 93 4.63 -2.19 -3.39
CA VAL A 93 4.65 -3.18 -2.31
C VAL A 93 4.20 -4.55 -2.82
N ALA A 94 3.11 -4.62 -3.60
CA ALA A 94 2.66 -5.87 -4.20
C ALA A 94 3.72 -6.49 -5.15
N ALA A 95 4.33 -5.68 -6.01
CA ALA A 95 5.39 -6.12 -6.92
C ALA A 95 6.60 -6.69 -6.17
N LEU A 96 7.06 -6.01 -5.11
CA LEU A 96 8.16 -6.50 -4.27
C LEU A 96 7.83 -7.82 -3.58
N THR A 97 6.56 -8.04 -3.20
CA THR A 97 6.12 -9.32 -2.64
C THR A 97 6.31 -10.45 -3.62
N ALA A 98 5.89 -10.23 -4.88
CA ALA A 98 6.07 -11.22 -5.94
C ALA A 98 7.55 -11.52 -6.15
N VAL A 99 8.40 -10.48 -6.17
CA VAL A 99 9.85 -10.64 -6.29
C VAL A 99 10.42 -11.46 -5.15
N VAL A 100 10.07 -11.14 -3.90
CA VAL A 100 10.62 -11.82 -2.73
C VAL A 100 10.15 -13.26 -2.65
N ILE A 101 8.86 -13.53 -2.87
CA ILE A 101 8.32 -14.91 -2.91
C ILE A 101 9.04 -15.72 -3.99
N ARG A 102 9.24 -15.15 -5.18
CA ARG A 102 10.00 -15.79 -6.25
C ARG A 102 11.43 -16.09 -5.82
N LEU A 103 12.14 -15.13 -5.23
CA LEU A 103 13.54 -15.31 -4.81
C LEU A 103 13.69 -16.38 -3.71
N ILE A 104 12.72 -16.49 -2.81
CA ILE A 104 12.75 -17.48 -1.73
C ILE A 104 12.38 -18.89 -2.23
N LYS A 105 11.42 -18.98 -3.16
CA LYS A 105 10.83 -20.25 -3.58
C LYS A 105 11.32 -20.78 -4.93
N ASP A 106 12.07 -19.96 -5.66
CA ASP A 106 12.49 -20.21 -7.05
C ASP A 106 11.32 -20.64 -7.96
N ILE A 107 10.14 -20.04 -7.74
CA ILE A 107 8.91 -20.35 -8.49
C ILE A 107 8.78 -19.47 -9.75
N PRO A 108 8.03 -19.93 -10.77
CA PRO A 108 7.77 -19.12 -11.96
C PRO A 108 7.01 -17.84 -11.62
N TRP A 109 7.31 -16.76 -12.35
CA TRP A 109 6.68 -15.43 -12.19
C TRP A 109 5.15 -15.46 -12.17
N GLY A 110 4.53 -16.34 -12.96
CA GLY A 110 3.08 -16.48 -12.98
C GLY A 110 2.48 -16.93 -11.64
N LYS A 111 3.17 -17.84 -10.92
CA LYS A 111 2.73 -18.28 -9.58
C LYS A 111 3.02 -17.22 -8.53
N ALA A 112 4.22 -16.65 -8.51
CA ALA A 112 4.59 -15.60 -7.56
C ALA A 112 3.68 -14.36 -7.69
N GLY A 113 3.38 -13.96 -8.93
CA GLY A 113 2.46 -12.87 -9.23
C GLY A 113 1.04 -13.15 -8.75
N THR A 114 0.53 -14.36 -8.95
CA THR A 114 -0.80 -14.77 -8.47
C THR A 114 -0.89 -14.71 -6.95
N ILE A 115 0.12 -15.21 -6.23
CA ILE A 115 0.17 -15.16 -4.76
C ILE A 115 0.18 -13.71 -4.27
N ALA A 116 1.02 -12.86 -4.87
CA ALA A 116 1.09 -11.44 -4.53
C ALA A 116 -0.21 -10.69 -4.85
N ALA A 117 -0.86 -10.99 -5.98
CA ALA A 117 -2.13 -10.38 -6.38
C ALA A 117 -3.26 -10.75 -5.41
N ILE A 118 -3.32 -12.02 -4.96
CA ILE A 118 -4.31 -12.46 -3.97
C ILE A 118 -4.03 -11.79 -2.61
N ALA A 119 -2.78 -11.76 -2.17
CA ALA A 119 -2.42 -11.07 -0.92
C ALA A 119 -2.77 -9.57 -0.97
N PHE A 120 -2.55 -8.92 -2.12
CA PHE A 120 -2.96 -7.55 -2.37
C PHE A 120 -4.49 -7.38 -2.34
N GLY A 121 -5.23 -8.26 -3.02
CA GLY A 121 -6.70 -8.23 -3.05
C GLY A 121 -7.32 -8.43 -1.67
N VAL A 122 -6.83 -9.37 -0.87
CA VAL A 122 -7.27 -9.59 0.51
C VAL A 122 -7.05 -8.33 1.35
N ARG A 123 -5.88 -7.68 1.22
CA ARG A 123 -5.61 -6.43 1.93
C ARG A 123 -6.51 -5.29 1.46
N PHE A 124 -6.74 -5.17 0.16
CA PHE A 124 -7.63 -4.14 -0.37
C PHE A 124 -9.04 -4.26 0.20
N VAL A 125 -9.58 -5.49 0.24
CA VAL A 125 -10.86 -5.80 0.86
C VAL A 125 -10.85 -5.44 2.34
N LEU A 126 -9.84 -5.86 3.10
CA LEU A 126 -9.74 -5.55 4.53
C LEU A 126 -9.68 -4.03 4.79
N ARG A 127 -8.93 -3.28 3.99
CA ARG A 127 -8.85 -1.81 4.09
C ARG A 127 -10.20 -1.16 3.78
N PHE A 128 -10.92 -1.67 2.79
CA PHE A 128 -12.24 -1.16 2.42
C PHE A 128 -13.30 -1.42 3.52
N PHE A 129 -13.34 -2.61 4.10
CA PHE A 129 -14.33 -2.97 5.12
C PHE A 129 -13.99 -2.46 6.52
N PHE A 130 -12.71 -2.38 6.89
CA PHE A 130 -12.27 -2.02 8.25
C PHE A 130 -11.64 -0.62 8.36
N GLY A 131 -11.52 0.13 7.27
CA GLY A 131 -11.05 1.51 7.28
C GLY A 131 -9.59 1.71 7.70
N MET A 132 -8.73 0.67 7.57
CA MET A 132 -7.29 0.70 7.94
C MET A 132 -6.33 0.74 6.75
#